data_AF-A0A392SHZ5-F1
#
_entry.id   AF-A0A392SHZ5-F1
#
_cell.length_a   1.000
_cell.length_b   1.000
_cell.length_c   1.000
_cell.angle_alpha   90.00
_cell.angle_beta   90.00
_cell.angle_gamma   90.00
#
_symmetry.space_group_name_H-M   'P 1'
#
loop_
_entity.id
_entity.type
_entity.pdbx_description
1 polymer ?
#
loop_
_entity_poly.entity_id
_entity_poly.type
_entity_poly.pdbx_seq_one_letter_code
_entity_poly.pdbx_strand_id
1 'polypeptide(L)' 'MEQNVVQRWEGKVSTNLTNITKQQAWSLIKDFFNLHKRFPNLATCYGIHGSNGEPGCIRYCAGFSLPSDGSQE' A
#
# COMPACT_ATOMS: atom_id res chain seq x y z
N MET A 1 27.98 16.82 19.22
CA MET A 1 26.89 17.02 18.25
C MET A 1 25.66 16.36 18.83
N GLU A 2 24.69 17.15 19.28
CA GLU A 2 23.38 16.62 19.68
C GLU A 2 22.67 16.12 18.42
N GLN A 3 22.49 14.81 18.33
CA GLN A 3 21.62 14.20 17.33
C GLN A 3 20.19 14.54 17.75
N ASN A 4 19.57 15.49 17.05
CA ASN A 4 18.14 15.77 17.19
C ASN A 4 17.38 14.57 16.60
N VAL A 5 17.05 13.58 17.43
CA VAL A 5 16.31 12.39 17.00
C VAL A 5 14.87 12.83 16.73
N VAL A 6 14.60 13.26 15.50
CA VAL A 6 13.24 13.49 15.03
C VAL A 6 12.54 12.14 15.07
N GLN A 7 11.56 11.99 15.97
CA GLN A 7 10.76 10.78 16.03
C GLN A 7 9.96 10.65 14.73
N ARG A 8 10.18 9.55 14.00
CA ARG A 8 9.42 9.22 12.80
C ARG A 8 8.19 8.43 13.22
N TRP A 9 7.06 8.70 12.59
CA TRP A 9 5.88 7.87 12.78
C TRP A 9 6.09 6.50 12.16
N GLU A 10 5.80 5.46 12.93
CA GLU A 10 5.87 4.07 12.53
C GLU A 10 4.55 3.37 12.86
N GLY A 11 4.13 2.45 12.01
CA GLY A 11 2.90 1.69 12.20
C GLY A 11 2.92 0.39 11.41
N LYS A 12 2.30 -0.65 11.97
CA LYS A 12 2.16 -1.95 11.33
C LYS A 12 0.72 -2.42 11.47
N VAL A 13 0.12 -2.79 10.34
CA VAL A 13 -1.22 -3.39 10.28
C VAL A 13 -1.13 -4.77 9.63
N SER A 14 -2.03 -5.66 9.99
CA SER A 14 -2.09 -7.01 9.43
C SER A 14 -3.52 -7.52 9.37
N THR A 15 -3.80 -8.40 8.41
CA THR A 15 -5.05 -9.14 8.29
C THR A 15 -4.77 -10.59 7.92
N ASN A 16 -5.65 -11.50 8.33
CA ASN A 16 -5.55 -12.92 8.03
C ASN A 16 -6.35 -13.24 6.77
N LEU A 17 -5.72 -13.90 5.79
CA LEU A 17 -6.38 -14.38 4.59
C LEU A 17 -6.57 -15.90 4.72
N THR A 18 -7.82 -16.35 4.84
CA THR A 18 -8.14 -17.76 5.13
C THR A 18 -8.28 -18.64 3.89
N ASN A 19 -8.58 -18.05 2.73
CA ASN A 19 -9.01 -18.77 1.53
C ASN A 19 -8.03 -18.66 0.34
N ILE A 20 -6.77 -18.30 0.60
CA ILE A 20 -5.77 -18.07 -0.45
C ILE A 20 -4.40 -18.57 -0.02
N THR A 21 -3.63 -19.14 -0.95
CA THR A 21 -2.26 -19.55 -0.68
C THR A 21 -1.31 -18.35 -0.66
N LYS A 22 -0.12 -18.53 -0.06
CA LYS A 22 0.92 -17.49 -0.04
C LYS A 22 1.30 -17.04 -1.46
N GLN A 23 1.41 -17.97 -2.40
CA GLN A 23 1.79 -17.70 -3.80
C GLN A 23 0.70 -16.92 -4.54
N GLN A 24 -0.56 -17.27 -4.30
CA GLN A 24 -1.70 -16.54 -4.86
C GLN A 24 -1.77 -15.12 -4.27
N ALA A 25 -1.64 -14.97 -2.95
CA ALA A 25 -1.60 -13.66 -2.31
C ALA A 25 -0.44 -12.80 -2.82
N TRP A 26 0.76 -13.38 -2.93
CA TRP A 26 1.93 -12.69 -3.46
C TRP A 26 1.74 -12.24 -4.91
N SER A 27 1.13 -13.09 -5.76
CA SER A 27 0.82 -12.74 -7.15
C SER A 27 -0.07 -11.51 -7.27
N LEU A 28 -0.93 -11.25 -6.28
CA LEU A 28 -1.77 -10.06 -6.24
C LEU A 28 -1.01 -8.82 -5.75
N ILE A 29 -0.13 -8.98 -4.76
CA ILE A 29 0.60 -7.86 -4.13
C ILE A 29 1.76 -7.38 -5.01
N LYS A 30 2.43 -8.31 -5.72
CA LYS A 30 3.57 -7.99 -6.58
C LYS A 30 3.21 -7.14 -7.81
N ASP A 31 1.92 -7.05 -8.16
CA ASP A 31 1.43 -6.23 -9.26
C ASP A 31 1.37 -4.74 -8.85
N PHE A 32 2.55 -4.14 -8.70
CA PHE A 32 2.77 -2.84 -8.06
C PHE A 32 1.99 -1.69 -8.71
N PHE A 33 1.92 -1.65 -10.05
CA PHE A 33 1.21 -0.60 -10.81
C PHE A 33 -0.30 -0.79 -10.83
N ASN A 34 -0.83 -1.99 -10.61
CA ASN A 34 -2.25 -2.28 -10.73
C ASN A 34 -2.94 -2.53 -9.38
N LEU A 35 -2.40 -1.95 -8.30
CA LEU A 35 -2.95 -2.14 -6.95
C LEU A 35 -4.45 -1.77 -6.87
N HIS A 36 -4.89 -0.77 -7.61
CA HIS A 36 -6.29 -0.33 -7.68
C HIS A 36 -7.28 -1.46 -8.05
N LYS A 37 -6.85 -2.51 -8.76
CA LYS A 37 -7.70 -3.66 -9.12
C LYS A 37 -8.18 -4.48 -7.91
N ARG A 38 -7.57 -4.25 -6.74
CA ARG A 38 -7.83 -5.01 -5.50
C ARG A 38 -8.19 -4.11 -4.31
N PHE A 39 -7.95 -2.80 -4.43
CA PHE A 39 -8.22 -1.83 -3.38
C PHE A 39 -9.25 -0.82 -3.89
N PRO A 40 -10.55 -1.01 -3.57
CA PRO A 40 -11.63 -0.20 -4.15
C PRO A 40 -11.50 1.30 -3.85
N ASN A 41 -10.81 1.66 -2.76
CA ASN A 41 -10.62 3.06 -2.37
C ASN A 41 -9.47 3.74 -3.12
N LEU A 42 -8.69 2.99 -3.90
CA LEU A 42 -7.64 3.52 -4.74
C LEU A 42 -8.18 3.73 -6.15
N ALA A 43 -8.84 4.87 -6.37
CA ALA A 43 -9.49 5.20 -7.63
C ALA A 43 -8.52 5.18 -8.84
N THR A 44 -7.25 5.53 -8.63
CA THR A 44 -6.24 5.58 -9.68
C THR A 44 -4.93 5.00 -9.18
N CYS A 45 -4.33 4.12 -9.98
CA CYS A 45 -2.97 3.62 -9.75
C CYS A 45 -2.39 3.14 -11.08
N TYR A 46 -1.29 3.75 -11.53
CA TYR A 46 -0.58 3.35 -12.75
C TYR A 46 0.90 3.72 -12.68
N GLY A 47 1.71 3.02 -13.48
CA GLY A 47 3.14 3.29 -13.59
C GLY A 47 3.44 4.58 -14.34
N ILE A 48 4.35 5.38 -13.80
CA ILE A 48 4.85 6.60 -14.46
C ILE A 48 6.34 6.51 -14.83
N HIS A 49 7.06 5.53 -14.27
CA HIS A 49 8.46 5.29 -14.59
C HIS A 49 8.87 3.84 -14.25
N GLY A 50 9.75 3.25 -15.07
CA GLY A 50 10.29 1.91 -14.87
C GLY A 50 9.33 0.76 -15.19
N SER A 51 9.77 -0.46 -14.89
CA SER A 51 9.01 -1.70 -15.15
C SER A 51 8.18 -2.11 -13.93
N ASN A 52 6.94 -2.57 -14.16
CA ASN A 52 6.02 -2.96 -13.09
C ASN A 52 6.62 -4.06 -12.21
N GLY A 53 6.71 -3.81 -10.90
CA GLY A 53 7.19 -4.78 -9.92
C GLY A 53 8.72 -4.85 -9.77
N GLU A 54 9.47 -4.09 -10.57
CA GLU A 54 10.92 -4.01 -10.46
C GLU A 54 11.35 -2.90 -9.48
N PRO A 55 12.44 -3.09 -8.72
CA PRO A 55 12.99 -2.05 -7.86
C PRO A 55 13.29 -0.76 -8.63
N GLY A 56 12.92 0.39 -8.05
CA GLY A 56 13.11 1.72 -8.65
C GLY A 56 12.00 2.18 -9.59
N CYS A 57 10.97 1.36 -9.84
CA CYS A 57 9.79 1.82 -10.55
C CYS A 57 8.96 2.81 -9.71
N ILE A 58 8.22 3.69 -10.38
CA ILE A 58 7.41 4.73 -9.75
C ILE A 58 5.97 4.61 -10.23
N ARG A 59 5.02 4.70 -9.30
CA ARG A 59 3.59 4.75 -9.59
C ARG A 59 2.97 6.06 -9.14
N TYR A 60 2.03 6.56 -9.92
CA TYR A 60 1.08 7.59 -9.48
C TYR A 60 -0.14 6.88 -8.89
N CYS A 61 -0.54 7.31 -7.68
CA CYS A 61 -1.67 6.76 -6.94
C CYS A 61 -2.54 7.90 -6.41
N ALA A 62 -3.85 7.80 -6.61
CA ALA A 62 -4.83 8.71 -6.04
C ALA A 62 -6.08 7.93 -5.61
N GLY A 63 -6.67 8.33 -4.49
CA GLY A 63 -7.80 7.66 -3.88
C GLY A 63 -8.37 8.47 -2.73
N PHE A 64 -9.29 7.86 -1.99
CA PHE A 64 -9.92 8.48 -0.84
C PHE A 64 -9.62 7.68 0.43
N SER A 65 -9.55 8.39 1.55
CA SER A 65 -9.36 7.77 2.86
C SER A 65 -10.54 6.86 3.18
N LEU A 66 -10.26 5.80 3.93
CA LEU A 66 -11.32 5.07 4.62
C LEU A 66 -12.07 6.06 5.53
N PRO A 67 -13.40 5.92 5.69
CA PRO A 67 -14.11 6.62 6.74
C PRO A 67 -13.37 6.34 8.05
N SER A 68 -13.04 7.38 8.81
CA SER A 68 -12.59 7.17 10.18
C SER A 68 -13.77 6.55 10.94
N ASP A 69 -13.58 5.39 11.56
CA ASP A 69 -14.53 4.94 12.58
C ASP A 69 -14.53 6.03 13.65
N GLY A 70 -15.62 6.78 13.69
CA GLY A 70 -15.79 7.93 14.58
C GLY A 70 -16.00 7.54 16.04
N SER A 71 -15.36 6.47 16.53
CA SER A 71 -15.24 6.22 17.96
C SER A 71 -14.25 7.25 18.53
N GLN A 72 -14.78 8.45 18.77
CA GLN A 72 -14.26 9.38 19.76
C GLN A 72 -14.24 8.63 21.10
N GLU A 73 -13.12 8.73 21.83
CA GLU A 73 -13.08 8.43 23.27
C GLU A 73 -14.12 9.26 24.03
#